data_AF-A0A0C3GYS1-F1
#
_entry.id   AF-A0A0C3GYS1-F1
#
_cell.length_a   1.000
_cell.length_b   1.000
_cell.length_c   1.000
_cell.angle_alpha   90.00
_cell.angle_beta   90.00
_cell.angle_gamma   90.00
#
_symmetry.space_group_name_H-M   'P 1'
#
loop_
_entity.id
_entity.type
_entity.pdbx_description
1 polymer ?
#
loop_
_entity_poly.entity_id
_entity_poly.type
_entity_poly.pdbx_seq_one_letter_code
_entity_poly.pdbx_strand_id
1 'polypeptide(L)'
;ARSTLNGGCTGAGGAPGVCISTSSCHSGGGTYISNACPGTPEDIKCCTKPACGSGGNCRWTSQCSGSTVSNLCPGPASFKCCEP
;
A
#
# COMPACT_ATOMS: atom_id res chain seq x y z
N ALA A 1 -0.45 -12.59 14.58
CA ALA A 1 0.18 -12.66 13.24
C ALA A 1 1.29 -11.62 13.18
N ARG A 2 2.47 -11.95 12.63
CA ARG A 2 3.53 -10.97 12.36
C ARG A 2 3.38 -10.47 10.93
N SER A 3 3.42 -9.17 10.73
CA SER A 3 3.54 -8.58 9.41
C SER A 3 4.98 -8.65 8.92
N THR A 4 5.15 -8.62 7.61
CA THR A 4 6.46 -8.58 6.95
C THR A 4 6.64 -7.27 6.22
N LEU A 5 7.89 -6.83 6.05
CA LEU A 5 8.20 -5.75 5.13
C LEU A 5 7.70 -6.14 3.73
N ASN A 6 7.04 -5.20 3.05
CA ASN A 6 6.35 -5.44 1.78
C ASN A 6 5.21 -6.46 1.87
N GLY A 7 4.68 -6.72 3.06
CA GLY A 7 3.49 -7.55 3.28
C GLY A 7 2.20 -6.76 3.11
N GLY A 8 1.10 -7.48 2.87
CA GLY A 8 -0.25 -6.91 2.87
C GLY A 8 -0.68 -6.46 4.26
N CYS A 9 -1.35 -5.32 4.31
CA CYS A 9 -1.99 -4.83 5.53
C CYS A 9 -3.32 -4.17 5.18
N THR A 10 -4.14 -3.95 6.21
CA THR A 10 -5.42 -3.26 6.08
C THR A 10 -5.30 -1.91 6.77
N GLY A 11 -5.43 -0.83 6.03
CA GLY A 11 -5.38 0.52 6.56
C GLY A 11 -6.72 1.00 7.12
N ALA A 12 -6.80 2.32 7.34
CA ALA A 12 -8.01 2.94 7.87
C ALA A 12 -9.22 2.66 6.96
N GLY A 13 -10.37 2.34 7.56
CA GLY A 13 -11.61 2.08 6.82
C GLY A 13 -11.62 0.80 5.98
N GLY A 14 -10.68 -0.13 6.21
CA GLY A 14 -10.62 -1.39 5.46
C GLY A 14 -9.88 -1.29 4.11
N ALA A 15 -9.20 -0.17 3.85
CA ALA A 15 -8.47 0.03 2.60
C ALA A 15 -7.27 -0.95 2.49
N PRO A 16 -7.04 -1.58 1.33
CA PRO A 16 -5.87 -2.41 1.12
C PRO A 16 -4.60 -1.55 1.17
N GLY A 17 -3.60 -2.04 1.90
CA GLY A 17 -2.33 -1.37 2.07
C GLY A 17 -1.15 -2.33 2.03
N VAL A 18 0.03 -1.75 2.23
CA VAL A 18 1.30 -2.45 2.28
C VAL A 18 2.16 -1.95 3.44
N CYS A 19 2.80 -2.88 4.15
CA CYS A 19 3.77 -2.57 5.20
C CYS A 19 5.10 -2.11 4.61
N ILE A 20 5.34 -0.80 4.60
CA ILE A 20 6.56 -0.18 4.08
C ILE A 20 7.01 0.98 4.98
N SER A 21 8.19 1.53 4.71
CA SER A 21 8.66 2.70 5.45
C SER A 21 7.72 3.90 5.26
N THR A 22 7.52 4.68 6.32
CA THR A 22 6.77 5.95 6.28
C THR A 22 7.32 6.88 5.20
N SER A 23 8.64 6.92 5.04
CA SER A 23 9.34 7.69 4.01
C SER A 23 8.92 7.27 2.60
N SER A 24 8.93 5.97 2.30
CA SER A 24 8.47 5.44 1.00
C SER A 24 6.98 5.71 0.78
N CYS A 25 6.16 5.57 1.82
CA CYS A 25 4.73 5.85 1.75
C CYS A 25 4.47 7.31 1.39
N HIS A 26 5.14 8.23 2.09
CA HIS A 26 5.02 9.67 1.90
C HIS A 26 5.57 10.11 0.54
N SER A 27 6.73 9.59 0.13
CA SER A 27 7.28 9.81 -1.21
C SER A 27 6.36 9.32 -2.32
N GLY A 28 5.58 8.28 -2.04
CA GLY A 28 4.54 7.79 -2.93
C GLY A 28 3.25 8.59 -2.89
N GLY A 29 3.11 9.62 -2.04
CA GLY A 29 1.87 10.38 -1.85
C GLY A 29 0.75 9.58 -1.18
N GLY A 30 1.10 8.54 -0.43
CA GLY A 30 0.16 7.76 0.38
C GLY A 30 0.06 8.28 1.81
N THR A 31 -0.88 7.70 2.55
CA THR A 31 -1.01 7.89 4.01
C THR A 31 -0.70 6.58 4.71
N TYR A 32 -0.25 6.63 5.96
CA TYR A 32 0.03 5.42 6.73
C TYR A 32 -0.69 5.42 8.07
N ILE A 33 -0.97 4.22 8.57
CA ILE A 33 -1.50 4.03 9.92
C ILE A 33 -0.57 3.19 10.79
N SER A 34 -0.54 3.53 12.07
CA SER A 34 0.17 2.78 13.11
C SER A 34 -0.63 1.55 13.55
N ASN A 35 0.05 0.56 14.13
CA ASN A 35 -0.51 -0.71 14.64
C ASN A 35 -1.09 -1.69 13.61
N ALA A 36 -1.02 -1.39 12.30
CA ALA A 36 -1.46 -2.30 11.25
C ALA A 36 -0.36 -3.21 10.69
N CYS A 37 0.91 -2.99 11.09
CA CYS A 37 2.05 -3.85 10.78
C CYS A 37 2.73 -4.35 12.07
N PRO A 38 2.10 -5.25 12.85
CA PRO A 38 2.70 -5.76 14.07
C PRO A 38 3.92 -6.63 13.78
N GLY A 39 5.04 -6.37 14.48
CA GLY A 39 6.28 -7.14 14.36
C GLY A 39 7.25 -6.65 13.27
N THR A 40 6.96 -5.52 12.63
CA THR A 40 7.93 -4.80 11.78
C THR A 40 8.58 -3.64 12.56
N PRO A 41 9.72 -3.09 12.09
CA PRO A 41 10.35 -1.91 12.68
C PRO A 41 9.39 -0.73 12.83
N GLU A 42 9.71 0.20 13.73
CA GLU A 42 8.85 1.36 14.01
C GLU A 42 8.58 2.25 12.79
N ASP A 43 9.54 2.35 11.88
CA ASP A 43 9.41 3.11 10.64
C ASP A 43 8.52 2.41 9.60
N ILE A 44 8.23 1.11 9.80
CA ILE A 44 7.37 0.33 8.90
C ILE A 44 5.93 0.43 9.37
N LYS A 45 5.13 1.15 8.59
CA LYS A 45 3.71 1.39 8.86
C LYS A 45 2.86 0.85 7.70
N CYS A 46 1.57 0.67 7.94
CA CYS A 46 0.67 0.25 6.89
C CYS A 46 0.35 1.44 6.00
N CYS A 47 0.97 1.47 4.82
CA CYS A 47 0.74 2.49 3.82
C CYS A 47 -0.49 2.16 2.98
N THR A 48 -1.41 3.10 2.89
CA THR A 48 -2.58 3.08 2.02
C THR A 48 -2.57 4.27 1.09
N LYS A 49 -2.91 4.02 -0.18
CA LYS A 49 -3.03 5.09 -1.16
C LYS A 49 -4.23 4.82 -2.06
N PRO A 50 -5.43 5.29 -1.68
CA PRO A 50 -6.63 5.00 -2.43
C PRO A 50 -6.70 5.75 -3.76
N ALA A 51 -5.93 6.82 -3.97
CA ALA A 51 -5.93 7.56 -5.22
C ALA A 51 -4.60 7.38 -5.95
N CYS A 52 -4.62 6.90 -7.18
CA CYS A 52 -3.46 6.83 -8.05
C CYS A 52 -3.87 6.99 -9.53
N GLY A 53 -2.96 7.48 -10.38
CA GLY A 53 -3.23 7.65 -11.81
C GLY A 53 -4.46 8.53 -12.09
N SER A 54 -5.24 8.16 -13.11
CA SER A 54 -6.46 8.88 -13.53
C SER A 54 -7.73 8.28 -12.90
N GLY A 55 -7.76 8.19 -11.57
CA GLY A 55 -8.92 7.65 -10.84
C GLY A 55 -8.80 6.16 -10.47
N GLY A 56 -7.59 5.61 -10.56
CA GLY A 56 -7.27 4.29 -10.05
C GLY A 56 -7.06 4.26 -8.53
N ASN A 57 -6.88 3.05 -8.01
CA ASN A 57 -6.72 2.80 -6.58
C ASN A 57 -5.55 1.85 -6.34
N CYS A 58 -4.65 2.16 -5.40
CA CYS A 58 -3.54 1.27 -5.08
C CYS A 58 -4.06 0.04 -4.34
N ARG A 59 -3.84 -1.13 -4.93
CA ARG A 59 -4.22 -2.40 -4.32
C ARG A 59 -3.28 -3.50 -4.81
N TRP A 60 -3.40 -4.66 -4.19
CA TRP A 60 -2.65 -5.83 -4.62
C TRP A 60 -3.10 -6.24 -6.01
N THR A 61 -2.17 -6.61 -6.89
CA THR A 61 -2.48 -7.03 -8.27
C THR A 61 -3.48 -8.18 -8.31
N SER A 62 -3.49 -9.04 -7.29
CA SER A 62 -4.49 -10.11 -7.11
C SER A 62 -5.92 -9.60 -6.88
N GLN A 63 -6.08 -8.37 -6.41
CA GLN A 63 -7.35 -7.69 -6.15
C GLN A 63 -7.69 -6.65 -7.23
N CYS A 64 -6.88 -6.57 -8.28
CA CYS A 64 -7.13 -5.64 -9.38
C CYS A 64 -8.03 -6.29 -10.42
N SER A 65 -8.99 -5.51 -10.89
CA SER A 65 -9.89 -5.88 -11.97
C SER A 65 -9.65 -4.84 -13.07
N GLY A 66 -8.71 -5.11 -13.98
CA GLY A 66 -8.35 -4.16 -15.05
C GLY A 66 -6.84 -4.00 -15.26
N SER A 67 -6.44 -2.82 -15.72
CA SER A 67 -5.05 -2.48 -16.00
C SER A 67 -4.30 -2.15 -14.71
N THR A 68 -3.02 -2.56 -14.65
CA THR A 68 -2.16 -2.24 -13.51
C THR A 68 -0.98 -1.39 -13.95
N VAL A 69 -0.78 -0.26 -13.28
CA VAL A 69 0.30 0.67 -13.55
C VAL A 69 1.32 0.59 -12.42
N SER A 70 2.57 0.35 -12.81
CA SER A 70 3.71 0.28 -11.90
C SER A 70 4.21 1.68 -11.53
N ASN A 71 4.95 1.80 -10.43
CA ASN A 71 5.57 3.07 -9.96
C ASN A 71 4.59 4.19 -9.52
N LEU A 72 3.29 3.95 -9.51
CA LEU A 72 2.30 4.91 -8.99
C LEU A 72 1.89 4.63 -7.54
N CYS A 73 2.22 3.44 -7.03
CA CYS A 73 1.92 3.02 -5.67
C CYS A 73 3.21 2.63 -4.95
N PRO A 74 3.39 3.08 -3.70
CA PRO A 74 4.61 2.78 -2.95
C PRO A 74 4.59 1.32 -2.47
N GLY A 75 5.72 0.62 -2.56
CA GLY A 75 5.88 -0.76 -2.07
C GLY A 75 6.36 -1.75 -3.14
N PRO A 76 6.08 -3.05 -2.97
CA PRO A 76 6.60 -4.09 -3.85
C PRO A 76 5.90 -4.08 -5.22
N ALA A 77 6.49 -4.80 -6.17
CA ALA A 77 5.96 -4.92 -7.53
C ALA A 77 4.51 -5.44 -7.60
N SER A 78 4.03 -6.13 -6.55
CA SER A 78 2.67 -6.65 -6.44
C SER A 78 1.64 -5.65 -5.91
N PHE A 79 2.07 -4.49 -5.39
CA PHE A 79 1.17 -3.40 -4.97
C PHE A 79 1.21 -2.31 -6.04
N LYS A 80 0.25 -2.37 -6.96
CA LYS A 80 0.22 -1.52 -8.16
C LYS A 80 -0.99 -0.61 -8.14
N CYS A 81 -0.95 0.42 -8.99
CA CYS A 81 -2.11 1.26 -9.22
C CYS A 81 -3.05 0.52 -10.15
N CYS A 82 -4.30 0.35 -9.71
CA CYS A 82 -5.28 -0.37 -10.50
C CYS A 82 -6.31 0.61 -11.00
N GLU A 83 -6.29 0.80 -12.31
CA GLU A 83 -7.15 1.71 -13.04
C GLU A 83 -8.43 0.97 -13.48
N PRO A 84 -9.58 1.67 -13.54
CA PRO A 84 -10.86 1.09 -13.94
C PRO A 84 -10.89 0.61 -15.40
#